data_AF-A0A3C1PF26-F1
#
_entry.id   AF-A0A3C1PF26-F1
#
_cell.length_a   1.000
_cell.length_b   1.000
_cell.length_c   1.000
_cell.angle_alpha   90.00
_cell.angle_beta   90.00
_cell.angle_gamma   90.00
#
_symmetry.space_group_name_H-M   'P 1'
#
loop_
_entity.id
_entity.type
_entity.pdbx_description
1 polymer ?
#
loop_
_entity_poly.entity_id
_entity_poly.type
_entity_poly.pdbx_seq_one_letter_code
_entity_poly.pdbx_strand_id
1 'polypeptide(L)' 'FRFTRRFRWERNQWQIIDELYADSWRGVISAGIGCDQTSMDIPISRTFQRGQLQPWLDLTDEIRKLTPGQSLKLERRF' A
#
# COMPACT_ATOMS: atom_id res chain seq x y z
N PHE A 1 3.44 13.63 1.55
CA PHE A 1 3.14 12.49 0.66
C PHE A 1 1.76 12.67 0.05
N ARG A 2 1.58 12.25 -1.21
CA ARG A 2 0.28 12.22 -1.89
C ARG A 2 0.05 10.81 -2.43
N PHE A 3 -1.02 10.16 -1.99
CA PHE A 3 -1.34 8.79 -2.38
C PHE A 3 -2.54 8.75 -3.32
N THR A 4 -2.51 7.85 -4.30
CA THR A 4 -3.64 7.57 -5.18
C THR A 4 -3.71 6.07 -5.46
N ARG A 5 -4.88 5.47 -5.23
CA ARG A 5 -5.20 4.11 -5.64
C ARG A 5 -6.24 4.15 -6.74
N ARG A 6 -5.99 3.45 -7.84
CA ARG A 6 -6.94 3.28 -8.94
C ARG A 6 -7.30 1.80 -9.06
N PHE A 7 -8.60 1.53 -9.09
CA PHE A 7 -9.13 0.19 -9.33
C PHE A 7 -9.67 0.15 -10.76
N ARG A 8 -9.29 -0.88 -11.51
CA ARG A 8 -9.81 -1.15 -12.84
C ARG A 8 -10.24 -2.60 -12.92
N TRP A 9 -11.39 -2.84 -13.53
CA TRP A 9 -11.84 -4.18 -13.88
C TRP A 9 -11.58 -4.40 -15.36
N GLU A 10 -10.60 -5.24 -15.68
CA GLU A 10 -10.18 -5.51 -17.06
C GLU A 10 -9.84 -6.99 -17.21
N ARG A 11 -10.18 -7.60 -18.36
CA ARG A 11 -9.89 -9.02 -18.67
C ARG A 11 -10.36 -9.99 -17.57
N ASN A 12 -11.52 -9.71 -16.98
CA ASN A 12 -12.12 -10.51 -15.90
C ASN A 12 -11.27 -10.61 -14.62
N GLN A 13 -10.44 -9.59 -14.37
CA GLN A 13 -9.55 -9.50 -13.22
C GLN A 13 -9.53 -8.06 -12.67
N TRP A 14 -9.27 -7.93 -11.37
CA TRP A 14 -9.04 -6.63 -10.75
C TRP A 14 -7.59 -6.21 -10.98
N GLN A 15 -7.39 -5.04 -11.57
CA GLN A 15 -6.11 -4.35 -11.62
C GLN A 15 -6.13 -3.22 -10.59
N ILE A 16 -5.15 -3.22 -9.68
CA ILE A 16 -4.98 -2.18 -8.66
C ILE A 16 -3.66 -1.47 -8.93
N ILE A 17 -3.72 -0.16 -9.13
CA ILE A 17 -2.54 0.69 -9.35
C ILE A 17 -2.43 1.66 -8.18
N ASP A 18 -1.35 1.51 -7.42
CA ASP A 18 -0.98 2.39 -6.31
C ASP A 18 0.13 3.35 -6.75
N GLU A 19 -0.05 4.62 -6.43
CA GLU A 19 0.93 5.65 -6.69
C GLU A 19 1.12 6.50 -5.43
N LEU A 20 2.37 6.61 -4.97
CA LEU A 20 2.76 7.47 -3.85
C LEU A 20 3.78 8.48 -4.36
N TYR A 21 3.42 9.76 -4.28
CA TYR A 21 4.28 10.88 -4.62
C TYR A 21 4.85 11.54 -3.35
N ALA A 22 6.10 11.95 -3.44
CA ALA A 22 6.74 12.86 -2.49
C ALA A 22 7.69 13.82 -3.22
N ASP A 23 7.81 15.05 -2.74
CA ASP A 23 8.80 16.00 -3.27
C ASP A 23 10.23 15.54 -2.97
N SER A 24 10.43 14.78 -1.89
CA SER A 24 11.68 14.13 -1.54
C SER A 24 11.45 12.81 -0.82
N TRP A 25 12.31 11.82 -1.08
CA TRP A 25 12.37 10.55 -0.37
C TRP A 25 13.47 10.53 0.71
N ARG A 26 14.17 11.66 0.91
CA ARG A 26 15.23 11.77 1.92
C ARG A 26 14.65 11.54 3.31
N GLY A 27 15.26 10.62 4.06
CA GLY A 27 14.83 10.28 5.41
C GLY A 27 13.69 9.27 5.50
N VAL A 28 13.19 8.74 4.36
CA VAL A 28 12.28 7.59 4.39
C VAL A 28 13.07 6.34 4.76
N ILE A 29 12.72 5.75 5.90
CA ILE A 29 13.41 4.57 6.46
C ILE A 29 12.81 3.27 5.91
N SER A 30 11.48 3.23 5.81
CA SER A 30 10.73 2.09 5.29
C SER A 30 9.42 2.55 4.65
N ALA A 31 8.88 1.69 3.79
CA ALA A 31 7.50 1.81 3.32
C ALA A 31 6.92 0.44 3.04
N GLY A 32 5.62 0.33 3.23
CA GLY A 32 4.89 -0.87 2.85
C GLY A 32 3.40 -0.63 2.81
N ILE A 33 2.70 -1.61 2.26
CA ILE A 33 1.24 -1.64 2.27
C ILE A 33 0.83 -2.67 3.31
N GLY A 34 0.23 -2.19 4.39
CA GLY A 34 -0.31 -3.02 5.46
C GLY A 34 -1.56 -3.78 5.02
N CYS A 35 -1.92 -4.75 5.84
CA CYS A 35 -3.15 -5.51 5.71
C CYS A 35 -4.41 -4.69 6.00
N ASP A 36 -5.58 -5.29 5.77
CA ASP A 36 -6.88 -4.68 6.07
C ASP A 36 -6.94 -4.24 7.54
N GLN A 37 -6.94 -2.92 7.74
CA GLN A 37 -7.12 -2.31 9.06
C GLN A 37 -8.57 -1.85 9.18
N THR A 38 -9.37 -2.66 9.87
CA THR A 38 -10.71 -2.24 10.30
C THR A 38 -10.56 -1.56 11.67
N SER A 39 -10.76 -0.24 11.74
CA SER A 39 -10.92 0.44 13.03
C SER A 39 -12.27 0.03 13.62
N MET A 40 -12.26 -0.63 14.77
CA MET A 40 -13.44 -0.81 15.61
C MET A 40 -13.14 -0.16 16.95
N ASP A 41 -13.91 0.86 17.30
CA ASP A 41 -14.03 1.28 18.68
C ASP A 41 -14.96 0.29 19.40
N ILE A 42 -14.58 -0.11 20.62
CA ILE A 42 -15.30 -0.92 21.65
C ILE A 42 -14.61 -2.28 21.96
N PRO A 43 -14.52 -2.70 23.26
CA PRO A 43 -13.45 -3.58 23.75
C PRO A 43 -13.66 -5.11 23.61
N ILE A 44 -14.72 -5.61 22.98
CA ILE A 44 -15.06 -7.05 23.10
C ILE A 44 -15.18 -7.72 21.73
N SER A 45 -14.24 -8.65 21.49
CA SER A 45 -14.06 -9.54 20.33
C SER A 45 -13.63 -8.88 19.03
N ARG A 46 -12.33 -9.01 18.69
CA ARG A 46 -11.90 -8.96 17.29
C ARG A 46 -12.47 -10.20 16.61
N THR A 47 -13.37 -10.02 15.65
CA THR A 47 -13.61 -11.08 14.67
C THR A 47 -12.32 -11.22 13.87
N PHE A 48 -11.61 -12.31 14.12
CA PHE A 48 -10.41 -12.66 13.37
C PHE A 48 -10.74 -12.68 11.88
N GLN A 49 -10.08 -11.84 11.10
CA GLN A 49 -10.11 -11.92 9.65
C GLN A 49 -8.74 -12.33 9.15
N ARG A 50 -8.68 -13.36 8.29
CA ARG A 50 -7.43 -13.87 7.73
C ARG A 50 -6.60 -12.77 7.05
N GLY A 51 -7.25 -11.74 6.51
CA GLY A 51 -6.62 -10.55 5.97
C GLY A 51 -5.72 -9.82 6.97
N GLN A 52 -6.11 -9.76 8.25
CA GLN A 52 -5.39 -9.02 9.31
C GLN A 52 -4.02 -9.62 9.66
N LEU A 53 -3.78 -10.90 9.34
CA LEU A 53 -2.48 -11.56 9.55
C LEU A 53 -1.55 -11.50 8.35
N GLN A 54 -1.98 -10.89 7.24
CA GLN A 54 -1.15 -10.83 6.05
C GLN A 54 0.11 -10.01 6.34
N PRO A 55 1.29 -10.47 5.90
CA PRO A 55 2.50 -9.68 6.02
C PRO A 55 2.33 -8.37 5.26
N TRP A 56 2.99 -7.33 5.75
CA TRP A 56 3.10 -6.10 4.98
C TRP A 56 3.78 -6.39 3.66
N LEU A 57 3.26 -5.83 2.58
CA LEU A 57 4.01 -5.76 1.34
C LEU A 57 5.10 -4.72 1.53
N ASP A 58 6.32 -5.17 1.80
CA ASP A 58 7.48 -4.30 1.97
C ASP A 58 7.91 -3.71 0.61
N LEU A 59 8.00 -2.38 0.57
CA LEU A 59 8.36 -1.56 -0.59
C LEU A 59 9.58 -0.69 -0.29
N THR A 60 10.28 -0.97 0.82
CA THR A 60 11.43 -0.18 1.30
C THR A 60 12.53 -0.09 0.25
N ASP A 61 12.87 -1.22 -0.39
CA ASP A 61 13.90 -1.24 -1.43
C ASP A 61 13.45 -0.54 -2.72
N GLU A 62 12.16 -0.51 -3.02
CA GLU A 62 11.64 0.23 -4.19
C GLU A 62 11.71 1.74 -3.97
N ILE A 63 11.39 2.23 -2.78
CA ILE A 63 11.55 3.66 -2.47
C ILE A 63 13.00 4.11 -2.51
N ARG A 64 13.94 3.27 -2.04
CA ARG A 64 15.38 3.61 -2.03
C ARG A 64 15.94 3.88 -3.43
N LYS A 65 15.29 3.34 -4.46
CA LYS A 65 15.67 3.56 -5.87
C LYS A 65 15.15 4.89 -6.42
N LEU A 66 14.24 5.56 -5.73
CA LEU A 66 13.56 6.76 -6.23
C LEU A 66 14.37 8.02 -5.99
N THR A 67 14.37 8.89 -6.99
CA THR A 67 14.90 10.24 -6.87
C THR A 67 13.80 11.24 -6.44
N PRO A 68 14.16 12.41 -5.89
CA PRO A 68 13.19 13.44 -5.54
C PRO A 68 12.23 13.77 -6.69
N GLY A 69 10.93 13.83 -6.41
CA GLY A 69 9.89 14.08 -7.40
C GLY A 69 9.44 12.86 -8.23
N GLN A 70 10.14 11.71 -8.15
CA GLN A 70 9.64 10.46 -8.75
C GLN A 70 8.60 9.81 -7.85
N SER A 71 7.49 9.33 -8.45
CA SER A 71 6.47 8.57 -7.73
C SER A 71 6.87 7.11 -7.56
N LEU A 72 6.61 6.52 -6.39
CA LEU A 72 6.53 5.08 -6.22
C LEU A 72 5.26 4.59 -6.92
N LYS A 73 5.38 3.62 -7.84
CA LYS A 73 4.25 3.01 -8.55
C LYS A 73 4.25 1.51 -8.37
N LEU A 74 3.10 0.95 -8.07
CA LEU A 74 2.91 -0.49 -7.91
C LEU A 74 1.61 -0.93 -8.59
N GLU A 75 1.71 -1.93 -9.46
CA GLU A 75 0.57 -2.56 -10.12
C GLU A 75 0.39 -4.00 -9.63
N ARG A 76 -0.83 -4.37 -9.25
CA ARG A 76 -1.19 -5.73 -8.82
C ARG A 76 -2.44 -6.21 -9.58
N ARG A 77 -2.53 -7.51 -9.84
CA ARG A 77 -3.67 -8.15 -10.52
C ARG A 77 -4.23 -9.29 -9.66
N PHE A 78 -5.56 -9.41 -9.62
CA PHE A 78 -6.30 -10.41 -8.84
C PHE A 78 -7.37 -11.07 -9.71
#